data_AF-A0A7C5PHE7-F1
#
_entry.id   AF-A0A7C5PHE7-F1
#
_cell.length_a   1.000
_cell.length_b   1.000
_cell.length_c   1.000
_cell.angle_alpha   90.00
_cell.angle_beta   90.00
_cell.angle_gamma   90.00
#
_symmetry.space_group_name_H-M   'P 1'
#
loop_
_entity.id
_entity.type
_entity.pdbx_description
1 polymer ?
#
loop_
_entity_poly.entity_id
_entity_poly.type
_entity_poly.pdbx_seq_one_letter_code
_entity_poly.pdbx_strand_id
1 'polypeptide(L)'
;MRHELSLEAMREAAALMVGRKDFAAFSTNPGYPRKSTVRTVKAVHVFPRGNFLWIFVDGDGFLYNMVRTMAGTLVDVGRGRFRPGDVEEILASRDRRRAGPVLPARGLFLVRVFYRKKEGGDGGGWREEILPRPRRLARCTS
;
A
#
# COMPACT_ATOMS: atom_id res chain seq x y z
N MET A 1 8.68 11.23 -22.03
CA MET A 1 7.26 10.89 -21.79
C MET A 1 7.01 10.81 -20.29
N ARG A 2 6.47 11.86 -19.68
CA ARG A 2 5.93 11.80 -18.32
C ARG A 2 4.55 11.20 -18.45
N HIS A 3 4.39 9.90 -18.21
CA HIS A 3 3.05 9.33 -18.07
C HIS A 3 2.44 9.97 -16.82
N GLU A 4 1.44 10.83 -17.01
CA GLU A 4 0.63 11.37 -15.92
C GLU A 4 -0.05 10.20 -15.21
N LEU A 5 0.42 9.88 -14.02
CA LEU A 5 -0.20 8.85 -13.19
C LEU A 5 -1.51 9.42 -12.64
N SER A 6 -2.63 8.74 -12.89
CA SER A 6 -3.92 9.10 -12.30
C SER A 6 -3.91 8.81 -10.79
N LEU A 7 -3.67 9.83 -9.98
CA LEU A 7 -3.68 9.72 -8.52
C LEU A 7 -5.04 9.30 -7.98
N GLU A 8 -6.13 9.69 -8.65
CA GLU A 8 -7.50 9.33 -8.29
C GLU A 8 -7.71 7.83 -8.43
N ALA A 9 -7.41 7.25 -9.60
CA ALA A 9 -7.51 5.82 -9.83
C ALA A 9 -6.62 5.01 -8.87
N MET A 10 -5.41 5.51 -8.57
CA MET A 10 -4.53 4.88 -7.59
C MET A 10 -5.11 4.91 -6.17
N ARG A 11 -5.80 5.99 -5.77
CA ARG A 11 -6.43 6.11 -4.44
C ARG A 11 -7.64 5.21 -4.31
N GLU A 12 -8.46 5.10 -5.35
CA GLU A 12 -9.58 4.16 -5.40
C GLU A 12 -9.08 2.72 -5.25
N ALA A 13 -8.10 2.31 -6.05
CA ALA A 13 -7.46 1.00 -5.95
C ALA A 13 -6.85 0.75 -4.56
N ALA A 14 -6.22 1.75 -3.97
CA ALA A 14 -5.62 1.66 -2.63
C ALA A 14 -6.68 1.41 -1.54
N ALA A 15 -7.85 2.06 -1.63
CA ALA A 15 -8.94 1.86 -0.70
C ALA A 15 -9.47 0.42 -0.71
N LEU A 16 -9.54 -0.21 -1.89
CA LEU A 16 -9.99 -1.60 -2.05
C LEU A 16 -9.04 -2.62 -1.41
N MET A 17 -7.77 -2.25 -1.22
CA MET A 17 -6.77 -3.07 -0.54
C MET A 17 -6.86 -2.99 1.00
N VAL A 18 -7.64 -2.07 1.57
CA VAL A 18 -7.78 -1.91 3.02
C VAL A 18 -8.69 -3.01 3.60
N GLY A 19 -8.34 -3.51 4.79
CA GLY A 19 -9.08 -4.51 5.54
C GLY A 19 -8.31 -5.82 5.74
N ARG A 20 -8.99 -6.82 6.30
CA ARG A 20 -8.48 -8.17 6.51
C ARG A 20 -8.80 -9.02 5.28
N LYS A 21 -7.79 -9.30 4.45
CA LYS A 21 -7.95 -9.99 3.17
C LYS A 21 -6.83 -11.00 2.94
N ASP A 22 -7.03 -11.90 1.98
CA ASP A 22 -5.98 -12.81 1.51
C ASP A 22 -5.10 -12.09 0.49
N PHE A 23 -3.82 -11.90 0.85
CA PHE A 23 -2.84 -11.20 0.01
C PHE A 23 -1.90 -12.18 -0.72
N ALA A 24 -2.31 -13.44 -0.90
CA ALA A 24 -1.55 -14.44 -1.66
C ALA A 24 -1.10 -13.91 -3.03
N ALA A 25 -2.01 -13.29 -3.78
CA ALA A 25 -1.76 -12.70 -5.10
C ALA A 25 -0.71 -11.59 -5.08
N PHE A 26 -0.49 -10.92 -3.95
CA PHE A 26 0.50 -9.85 -3.83
C PHE A 26 1.85 -10.34 -3.30
N SER A 27 1.95 -11.59 -2.89
CA SER A 27 3.17 -12.16 -2.33
C SER A 27 3.91 -13.02 -3.34
N THR A 28 5.23 -13.08 -3.22
CA THR A 28 6.01 -14.11 -3.93
C THR A 28 6.28 -15.29 -2.99
N ASN A 29 6.40 -16.49 -3.57
CA ASN A 29 6.81 -17.68 -2.83
C ASN A 29 8.23 -17.43 -2.27
N PRO A 30 8.42 -17.49 -0.95
CA PRO A 30 9.71 -17.21 -0.35
C PRO A 30 10.57 -18.47 -0.20
N GLY A 31 10.09 -19.64 -0.69
CA GLY A 31 10.79 -20.92 -0.57
C GLY A 31 10.58 -21.65 0.75
N TYR A 32 9.68 -21.18 1.61
CA TYR A 32 9.31 -21.84 2.87
C TYR A 32 7.78 -21.88 3.07
N PRO A 33 7.23 -22.90 3.75
CA PRO A 33 5.80 -23.02 4.00
C PRO A 33 5.31 -21.91 4.94
N ARG A 34 4.24 -21.22 4.55
CA ARG A 34 3.60 -20.18 5.36
C ARG A 34 2.32 -20.72 5.99
N LYS A 35 2.08 -20.38 7.26
CA LYS A 35 0.85 -20.76 7.97
C LYS A 35 -0.41 -20.07 7.44
N SER A 36 -0.30 -18.83 6.93
CA SER A 36 -1.43 -18.08 6.37
C SER A 36 -0.95 -16.90 5.50
N THR A 37 -1.69 -16.62 4.43
CA THR A 37 -1.55 -15.45 3.53
C THR A 37 -2.53 -14.32 3.85
N VAL A 38 -3.38 -14.50 4.86
CA VAL A 38 -4.33 -13.47 5.31
C VAL A 38 -3.60 -12.43 6.15
N ARG A 39 -3.73 -11.16 5.77
CA ARG A 39 -3.14 -10.02 6.51
C ARG A 39 -4.18 -8.91 6.67
N THR A 40 -3.95 -8.06 7.66
CA THR A 40 -4.77 -6.88 7.89
C THR A 40 -3.99 -5.65 7.42
N VAL A 41 -4.47 -4.99 6.38
CA VAL A 41 -4.00 -3.67 5.97
C VAL A 41 -4.94 -2.64 6.59
N LYS A 42 -4.40 -1.75 7.43
CA LYS A 42 -5.18 -0.73 8.14
C LYS A 42 -5.42 0.50 7.27
N ALA A 43 -4.41 0.90 6.51
CA ALA A 43 -4.49 2.06 5.64
C ALA A 43 -3.51 1.94 4.47
N VAL A 44 -3.91 2.49 3.33
CA VAL A 44 -3.03 2.71 2.18
C VAL A 44 -3.21 4.15 1.72
N HIS A 45 -2.13 4.92 1.68
CA HIS A 45 -2.16 6.32 1.26
C HIS A 45 -1.25 6.54 0.06
N VAL A 46 -1.80 7.19 -0.97
CA VAL A 46 -1.08 7.57 -2.19
C VAL A 46 -1.09 9.08 -2.33
N PHE A 47 0.09 9.71 -2.32
CA PHE A 47 0.23 11.15 -2.41
C PHE A 47 1.52 11.59 -3.11
N PRO A 48 1.48 12.66 -3.92
CA PRO A 48 2.68 13.25 -4.49
C PRO A 48 3.43 14.07 -3.44
N ARG A 49 4.77 14.08 -3.50
CA ARG A 49 5.62 14.96 -2.70
C ARG A 49 6.88 15.31 -3.49
N GLY A 50 6.98 16.57 -3.91
CA GLY A 50 8.04 17.03 -4.81
C GLY A 50 7.99 16.24 -6.13
N ASN A 51 9.12 15.69 -6.54
CA ASN A 51 9.25 14.89 -7.76
C ASN A 51 8.96 13.38 -7.55
N PHE A 52 8.43 13.00 -6.38
CA PHE A 52 8.21 11.61 -6.01
C PHE A 52 6.73 11.33 -5.74
N LEU A 53 6.32 10.10 -6.04
CA LEU A 53 5.05 9.55 -5.60
C LEU A 53 5.28 8.68 -4.35
N TRP A 54 4.58 8.99 -3.28
CA TRP A 54 4.66 8.27 -2.02
C TRP A 54 3.48 7.33 -1.87
N ILE A 55 3.78 6.08 -1.52
CA ILE A 55 2.79 5.05 -1.19
C ILE A 55 3.11 4.59 0.23
N PHE A 56 2.22 4.89 1.16
CA PHE A 56 2.32 4.47 2.55
C PHE A 56 1.34 3.33 2.81
N VAL A 57 1.79 2.27 3.45
CA VAL A 57 0.97 1.10 3.78
C VAL A 57 1.13 0.82 5.28
N ASP A 58 0.01 0.82 6.00
CA ASP A 58 -0.07 0.43 7.41
C ASP A 58 -0.80 -0.91 7.55
N GLY A 59 -0.35 -1.78 8.45
CA GLY A 59 -0.90 -3.11 8.66
C GLY A 59 -0.20 -3.89 9.75
N ASP A 60 -0.82 -4.98 10.20
CA ASP A 60 -0.30 -5.82 11.30
C ASP A 60 0.88 -6.72 10.89
N GLY A 61 1.16 -6.80 9.59
CA GLY A 61 2.28 -7.54 9.05
C GLY A 61 2.16 -7.75 7.54
N PHE A 62 3.29 -7.79 6.85
CA PHE A 62 3.36 -7.90 5.40
C PHE A 62 4.02 -9.22 4.96
N LEU A 63 3.56 -9.79 3.85
CA LEU A 63 4.21 -10.95 3.23
C LEU A 63 5.45 -10.51 2.43
N TYR A 64 6.33 -11.47 2.11
CA TYR A 64 7.49 -11.19 1.26
C TYR A 64 7.05 -10.61 -0.10
N ASN A 65 7.67 -9.49 -0.48
CA ASN A 65 7.34 -8.68 -1.66
C ASN A 65 5.89 -8.12 -1.72
N MET A 66 5.09 -8.26 -0.66
CA MET A 66 3.69 -7.79 -0.64
C MET A 66 3.56 -6.31 -1.00
N VAL A 67 4.22 -5.44 -0.24
CA VAL A 67 4.13 -3.99 -0.41
C VAL A 67 4.67 -3.56 -1.79
N ARG A 68 5.72 -4.24 -2.29
CA ARG A 68 6.32 -3.95 -3.60
C ARG A 68 5.40 -4.33 -4.76
N THR A 69 4.71 -5.47 -4.64
CA THR A 69 3.69 -5.89 -5.61
C THR A 69 2.48 -4.97 -5.54
N MET A 70 2.02 -4.59 -4.35
CA MET A 70 0.92 -3.64 -4.18
C MET A 70 1.26 -2.30 -4.85
N ALA A 71 2.43 -1.75 -4.58
CA ALA A 71 2.90 -0.51 -5.22
C ALA A 71 2.98 -0.66 -6.75
N GLY A 72 3.44 -1.81 -7.26
CA GLY A 72 3.46 -2.09 -8.70
C GLY A 72 2.07 -2.12 -9.33
N THR A 73 1.12 -2.81 -8.71
CA THR A 73 -0.27 -2.84 -9.14
C THR A 73 -0.89 -1.44 -9.12
N LEU A 74 -0.66 -0.65 -8.07
CA LEU A 74 -1.15 0.73 -8.00
C LEU A 74 -0.56 1.58 -9.12
N VAL A 75 0.74 1.46 -9.42
CA VAL A 75 1.35 2.19 -10.53
C VAL A 75 0.75 1.79 -11.88
N ASP A 76 0.47 0.50 -12.10
CA ASP A 76 -0.19 0.04 -13.32
C ASP A 76 -1.65 0.53 -13.42
N VAL A 77 -2.37 0.65 -12.29
CA VAL A 77 -3.67 1.34 -12.24
C VAL A 77 -3.52 2.82 -12.61
N GLY A 78 -2.53 3.52 -12.02
CA GLY A 78 -2.26 4.92 -12.32
C GLY A 78 -1.88 5.17 -13.78
N ARG A 79 -1.33 4.15 -14.46
CA ARG A 79 -1.02 4.17 -15.91
C ARG A 79 -2.20 3.77 -16.80
N GLY A 80 -3.34 3.40 -16.22
CA GLY A 80 -4.51 2.90 -16.94
C GLY A 80 -4.38 1.48 -17.49
N ARG A 81 -3.39 0.69 -17.05
CA ARG A 81 -3.27 -0.73 -17.44
C ARG A 81 -4.23 -1.64 -16.68
N PHE A 82 -4.57 -1.25 -15.46
CA PHE A 82 -5.61 -1.88 -14.66
C PHE A 82 -6.65 -0.83 -14.28
N ARG A 83 -7.90 -1.25 -14.17
CA ARG A 83 -8.97 -0.45 -13.55
C ARG A 83 -8.90 -0.63 -12.04
N PRO A 84 -9.34 0.37 -11.24
CA PRO A 84 -9.38 0.24 -9.79
C PRO A 84 -10.10 -1.03 -9.32
N GLY A 85 -11.24 -1.38 -9.93
CA GLY A 85 -12.00 -2.59 -9.61
C GLY A 85 -11.26 -3.91 -9.87
N ASP A 86 -10.28 -3.94 -10.78
CA ASP A 86 -9.51 -5.16 -11.06
C ASP A 86 -8.70 -5.60 -9.83
N VAL A 87 -8.41 -4.68 -8.88
CA VAL A 87 -7.73 -4.99 -7.63
C VAL A 87 -8.53 -5.98 -6.76
N GLU A 88 -9.85 -5.86 -6.70
CA GLU A 88 -10.69 -6.81 -5.97
C GLU A 88 -10.64 -8.19 -6.61
N GLU A 89 -10.68 -8.25 -7.95
CA GLU A 89 -10.55 -9.51 -8.67
C GLU A 89 -9.19 -10.17 -8.44
N ILE A 90 -8.11 -9.38 -8.42
CA ILE A 90 -6.76 -9.88 -8.12
C ILE A 90 -6.72 -10.46 -6.71
N LEU A 91 -7.25 -9.74 -5.71
CA LEU A 91 -7.36 -10.22 -4.33
C LEU A 91 -8.17 -11.52 -4.22
N ALA A 92 -9.31 -11.59 -4.91
CA ALA A 92 -10.17 -12.77 -4.91
C ALA A 92 -9.53 -13.98 -5.61
N SER A 93 -8.77 -13.74 -6.70
CA SER A 93 -8.15 -14.80 -7.49
C SER A 93 -7.04 -15.56 -6.77
N ARG A 94 -6.38 -14.91 -5.80
CA ARG A 94 -5.18 -15.41 -5.12
C ARG A 94 -4.01 -15.77 -6.06
N ASP A 95 -4.10 -15.42 -7.35
CA ASP A 95 -3.11 -15.74 -8.36
C ASP A 95 -2.13 -14.56 -8.55
N ARG A 96 -0.86 -14.82 -8.24
CA ARG A 96 0.21 -13.83 -8.38
C ARG A 96 0.38 -13.32 -9.80
N ARG A 97 0.04 -14.13 -10.83
CA ARG A 97 0.18 -13.74 -12.23
C ARG A 97 -0.78 -12.61 -12.64
N ARG A 98 -1.87 -12.43 -11.89
CA ARG A 98 -2.84 -11.34 -12.11
C ARG A 98 -2.42 -10.02 -11.47
N ALA A 99 -1.50 -10.05 -10.51
CA ALA A 99 -0.99 -8.84 -9.87
C ALA A 99 0.12 -8.17 -10.69
N GLY A 100 0.29 -6.86 -10.49
CA GLY A 100 1.32 -6.06 -11.13
C GLY A 100 2.76 -6.54 -10.83
N PRO A 101 3.76 -5.93 -11.49
CA PRO A 101 5.16 -6.33 -11.33
C PRO A 101 5.64 -6.09 -9.90
N VAL A 102 6.63 -6.88 -9.46
CA VAL A 102 7.37 -6.54 -8.24
C VAL A 102 8.25 -5.34 -8.57
N LEU A 103 7.90 -4.14 -8.08
CA LEU A 103 8.74 -2.96 -8.28
C LEU A 103 10.14 -3.19 -7.71
N PRO A 104 11.21 -2.64 -8.32
CA PRO A 104 12.57 -2.79 -7.80
C PRO A 104 12.67 -2.29 -6.36
N ALA A 105 13.57 -2.87 -5.55
CA ALA A 105 13.77 -2.46 -4.16
C ALA A 105 14.33 -1.03 -4.03
N ARG A 106 14.82 -0.47 -5.15
CA ARG A 106 15.34 0.89 -5.30
C ARG A 106 14.15 1.87 -5.23
N GLY A 107 13.72 2.21 -4.02
CA GLY A 107 12.54 3.05 -3.77
C GLY A 107 11.60 2.51 -2.67
N LEU A 108 11.84 1.30 -2.17
CA LEU A 108 11.17 0.82 -0.95
C LEU A 108 11.99 1.25 0.26
N PHE A 109 11.42 2.12 1.09
CA PHE A 109 11.96 2.47 2.39
C PHE A 109 10.98 2.05 3.47
N LEU A 110 11.45 1.30 4.47
CA LEU A 110 10.67 1.03 5.67
C LEU A 110 10.56 2.34 6.45
N VAL A 111 9.38 2.96 6.45
CA VAL A 111 9.17 4.25 7.12
C VAL A 111 9.07 4.07 8.64
N ARG A 112 8.36 3.03 9.11
CA ARG A 112 8.18 2.79 10.55
C ARG A 112 7.69 1.36 10.81
N VAL A 113 8.11 0.79 11.94
CA VAL A 113 7.56 -0.46 12.51
C VAL A 113 7.03 -0.13 13.90
N PHE A 114 5.77 -0.46 14.17
CA PHE A 114 5.18 -0.32 15.50
C PHE A 114 5.34 -1.64 16.26
N TYR A 115 6.11 -1.61 17.34
CA TYR A 115 6.12 -2.69 18.32
C TYR A 115 5.19 -2.32 19.46
N ARG A 116 4.29 -3.23 19.85
CA ARG A 116 3.48 -3.04 21.07
C ARG A 116 4.44 -3.06 22.24
N LYS A 117 4.60 -1.92 22.93
CA LYS A 117 5.46 -1.77 24.09
C LYS A 117 5.03 -2.81 25.14
N LYS A 118 5.93 -3.71 25.56
CA LYS A 118 5.76 -4.39 26.86
C LYS A 118 5.89 -3.29 27.92
N GLU A 119 4.98 -3.24 28.87
CA GLU A 119 4.97 -2.22 29.92
C GLU A 119 6.35 -2.14 30.60
N GLY A 120 6.95 -0.95 30.59
CA GLY A 120 8.27 -0.67 31.17
C GLY A 120 9.18 0.13 30.23
N GLY A 121 9.38 1.42 30.53
CA GLY A 121 10.49 2.22 29.99
C GLY A 121 10.06 3.45 29.19
N ASP A 122 9.83 4.57 29.88
CA ASP A 122 9.85 5.99 29.44
C ASP A 122 9.71 6.27 27.94
N GLY A 123 8.48 6.53 27.53
CA GLY A 123 8.18 7.03 26.19
C GLY A 123 8.00 8.53 26.26
N GLY A 124 9.02 9.29 25.85
CA GLY A 124 8.88 10.72 25.56
C GLY A 124 7.65 10.95 24.66
N GLY A 125 6.90 12.00 24.96
CA GLY A 125 5.78 12.42 24.14
C GLY A 125 6.26 12.80 22.74
N TRP A 126 5.57 12.34 21.70
CA TRP A 126 5.94 12.67 20.32
C TRP A 126 4.75 13.08 19.46
N ARG A 127 5.05 14.08 18.61
CA ARG A 127 4.13 14.89 17.81
C ARG A 127 3.51 14.10 16.65
N GLU A 128 2.26 14.44 16.40
CA GLU A 128 1.31 13.92 15.41
C GLU A 128 1.66 14.19 13.92
N GLU A 129 2.91 14.59 13.62
CA GLU A 129 3.26 15.32 12.38
C GLU A 129 3.69 14.43 11.20
N ILE A 130 3.88 13.13 11.41
CA ILE A 130 4.51 12.24 10.40
C ILE A 130 3.47 11.59 9.47
N LEU A 131 2.20 11.56 9.85
CA LEU A 131 1.09 11.28 8.94
C LEU A 131 0.60 12.63 8.40
N PRO A 132 0.63 12.89 7.09
CA PRO A 132 -0.09 14.04 6.57
C PRO A 132 -1.58 13.78 6.84
N ARG A 133 -2.15 14.47 7.84
CA ARG A 133 -3.60 14.53 7.98
C ARG A 133 -4.14 14.97 6.62
N PRO A 134 -5.16 14.29 6.05
CA PRO A 134 -5.81 14.80 4.86
C PRO A 134 -6.30 16.20 5.20
N ARG A 135 -5.64 17.24 4.65
CA ARG A 135 -6.18 18.59 4.72
C ARG A 135 -7.55 18.47 4.07
N ARG A 136 -8.59 18.76 4.86
CA ARG A 136 -9.99 18.81 4.40
C ARG A 136 -10.00 19.38 2.99
N LEU A 137 -10.70 18.71 2.07
CA LEU A 137 -11.08 19.30 0.79
C LEU A 137 -11.60 20.72 1.08
N ALA A 138 -10.81 21.72 0.70
CA ALA A 138 -11.33 23.06 0.55
C ALA A 138 -12.40 22.96 -0.52
N ARG A 139 -13.62 23.31 -0.14
CA ARG A 139 -14.75 23.47 -1.05
C ARG A 139 -14.28 24.37 -2.19
N CYS A 140 -14.28 23.85 -3.42
CA CYS A 140 -14.45 24.72 -4.58
C CYS A 140 -15.86 25.28 -4.46
N THR A 141 -15.95 26.54 -4.05
CA THR A 141 -17.13 27.37 -4.20
C THR A 141 -17.37 27.63 -5.68
N SER A 142 -18.60 27.39 -6.12
CA SER A 142 -19.24 28.17 -7.19
C SER A 142 -20.17 29.18 -6.52
#